data_AF-A0A520LQP2-F1
#
_entry.id   AF-A0A520LQP2-F1
#
_cell.length_a   1.000
_cell.length_b   1.000
_cell.length_c   1.000
_cell.angle_alpha   90.00
_cell.angle_beta   90.00
_cell.angle_gamma   90.00
#
_symmetry.space_group_name_H-M   'P 1'
#
loop_
_entity.id
_entity.type
_entity.pdbx_description
1 polymer ?
#
loop_
_entity_poly.entity_id
_entity_poly.type
_entity_poly.pdbx_seq_one_letter_code
_entity_poly.pdbx_strand_id
1 'polypeptide(L)'
;MQAYTFNQRVENLYKSYFSTYENISIILDEDQIKIYLIDEQNLDSASLELKKFKQYDQITFWDGYSQSEVIETTSERESAKTLKRFMKKLLKILNR
;
A
#
# COMPACT_ATOMS: atom_id res chain seq x y z
N MET A 1 -26.66 4.11 5.85
CA MET A 1 -25.48 3.62 5.11
C MET A 1 -24.55 2.94 6.08
N GLN A 2 -24.14 1.71 5.81
CA GLN A 2 -23.16 0.99 6.63
C GLN A 2 -21.78 1.64 6.41
N ALA A 3 -20.98 1.78 7.47
CA ALA A 3 -19.63 2.33 7.35
C ALA A 3 -18.73 1.32 6.62
N TYR A 4 -17.89 1.81 5.69
CA TYR A 4 -16.90 0.98 5.02
C TYR A 4 -15.87 0.45 6.01
N THR A 5 -15.47 -0.81 5.84
CA THR A 5 -14.36 -1.42 6.60
C THR A 5 -13.04 -0.72 6.26
N PHE A 6 -12.00 -0.95 7.05
CA PHE A 6 -10.66 -0.45 6.73
C PHE A 6 -10.18 -0.95 5.35
N ASN A 7 -10.27 -2.25 5.07
CA ASN A 7 -9.85 -2.82 3.80
C ASN A 7 -10.64 -2.22 2.62
N GLN A 8 -11.96 -2.03 2.74
CA GLN A 8 -12.76 -1.36 1.70
C GLN A 8 -12.34 0.09 1.46
N ARG A 9 -12.01 0.84 2.54
CA ARG A 9 -11.50 2.21 2.41
C ARG A 9 -10.15 2.24 1.68
N VAL A 10 -9.27 1.28 1.97
CA VAL A 10 -7.96 1.15 1.30
C VAL A 10 -8.12 0.74 -0.16
N GLU A 11 -9.01 -0.20 -0.47
CA GLU A 11 -9.33 -0.62 -1.84
C GLU A 11 -9.87 0.54 -2.68
N ASN A 12 -10.80 1.33 -2.13
CA ASN A 12 -11.35 2.50 -2.81
C ASN A 12 -10.26 3.55 -3.07
N LEU A 13 -9.37 3.76 -2.10
CA LEU A 13 -8.24 4.66 -2.28
C LEU A 13 -7.26 4.16 -3.36
N TYR A 14 -6.97 2.85 -3.38
CA TYR A 14 -6.19 2.21 -4.43
C TYR A 14 -6.83 2.46 -5.81
N LYS A 15 -8.11 2.15 -5.97
CA LYS A 15 -8.85 2.37 -7.24
C LYS A 15 -8.78 3.84 -7.67
N SER A 16 -8.89 4.79 -6.73
CA SER A 16 -8.81 6.22 -7.05
C SER A 16 -7.46 6.69 -7.60
N TYR A 17 -6.36 5.97 -7.30
CA TYR A 17 -5.03 6.30 -7.79
C TYR A 17 -4.59 5.45 -8.98
N PHE A 18 -5.04 4.20 -9.05
CA PHE A 18 -4.39 3.19 -9.88
C PHE A 18 -5.31 2.50 -10.89
N SER A 19 -6.60 2.85 -10.98
CA SER A 19 -7.55 2.14 -11.86
C SER A 19 -7.20 2.16 -13.35
N THR A 20 -6.33 3.06 -13.79
CA THR A 20 -5.88 3.19 -15.19
C THR A 20 -4.53 2.52 -15.47
N TYR A 21 -3.89 1.92 -14.46
CA TYR A 21 -2.57 1.30 -14.60
C TYR A 21 -2.72 -0.23 -14.61
N GLU A 22 -2.13 -0.88 -15.61
CA GLU A 22 -2.16 -2.34 -15.77
C GLU A 22 -1.01 -3.04 -15.02
N ASN A 23 0.07 -2.30 -14.75
CA ASN A 23 1.30 -2.81 -14.14
C ASN A 23 1.37 -2.60 -12.60
N ILE A 24 0.21 -2.61 -11.93
CA ILE A 24 0.12 -2.51 -10.47
C ILE A 24 -1.07 -3.32 -9.98
N SER A 25 -0.92 -3.96 -8.82
CA SER A 25 -1.96 -4.78 -8.21
C SER A 25 -2.06 -4.55 -6.72
N ILE A 26 -3.18 -4.98 -6.14
CA ILE A 26 -3.44 -5.00 -4.70
C ILE A 26 -3.91 -6.39 -4.25
N ILE A 27 -3.39 -6.82 -3.11
CA ILE A 27 -3.86 -7.98 -2.34
C ILE A 27 -4.40 -7.46 -1.00
N LEU A 28 -5.59 -7.91 -0.63
CA LEU A 28 -6.30 -7.53 0.58
C LEU A 28 -6.67 -8.79 1.35
N ASP A 29 -5.96 -9.04 2.44
CA ASP A 29 -6.21 -10.12 3.37
C ASP A 29 -6.67 -9.57 4.73
N GLU A 30 -7.07 -10.45 5.65
CA GLU A 30 -7.50 -10.04 6.99
C GLU A 30 -6.38 -9.33 7.75
N ASP A 31 -5.16 -9.89 7.71
CA ASP A 31 -3.99 -9.43 8.45
C ASP A 31 -3.00 -8.60 7.62
N GLN A 32 -3.22 -8.49 6.30
CA GLN A 32 -2.26 -7.88 5.41
C GLN A 32 -2.92 -7.11 4.26
N ILE A 33 -2.28 -6.02 3.86
CA ILE A 33 -2.55 -5.33 2.60
C ILE A 33 -1.23 -5.22 1.85
N LYS A 34 -1.19 -5.59 0.57
CA LYS A 34 0.00 -5.44 -0.27
C LYS A 34 -0.37 -4.78 -1.59
N ILE A 35 0.35 -3.74 -1.96
CA ILE A 35 0.28 -3.08 -3.27
C ILE A 35 1.66 -3.20 -3.90
N TYR A 36 1.74 -3.66 -5.14
CA TYR A 36 3.03 -3.93 -5.77
C TYR A 36 2.95 -3.65 -7.27
N LEU A 37 4.05 -3.15 -7.82
CA LEU A 37 4.23 -3.02 -9.25
C LEU A 37 4.48 -4.40 -9.85
N ILE A 38 3.91 -4.64 -11.03
CA ILE A 38 4.11 -5.85 -11.82
C ILE A 38 5.21 -5.55 -12.82
N ASP A 39 6.38 -6.15 -12.63
CA ASP A 39 7.52 -6.07 -13.53
C ASP A 39 8.15 -7.46 -13.63
N GLU A 40 8.12 -8.05 -14.82
CA GLU A 40 8.70 -9.37 -15.08
C GLU A 40 10.24 -9.35 -15.11
N GLN A 41 10.84 -8.17 -15.23
CA GLN A 41 12.29 -7.99 -15.30
C GLN A 41 12.90 -7.56 -13.95
N ASN A 42 12.07 -7.07 -13.01
CA ASN A 42 12.51 -6.61 -11.71
C ASN A 42 11.78 -7.32 -10.55
N LEU A 43 12.45 -8.31 -9.96
CA LEU A 43 11.96 -9.06 -8.79
C LEU A 43 11.76 -8.17 -7.55
N ASP A 44 12.54 -7.09 -7.43
CA ASP A 44 12.48 -6.14 -6.32
C ASP A 44 11.70 -4.90 -6.72
N SER A 45 10.57 -5.07 -7.39
CA SER A 45 9.71 -3.95 -7.79
C SER A 45 9.18 -3.15 -6.61
N ALA A 46 8.95 -1.86 -6.82
CA ALA A 46 8.40 -0.97 -5.81
C ALA A 46 7.09 -1.52 -5.25
N SER A 47 6.93 -1.47 -3.94
CA SER A 47 5.77 -2.03 -3.26
C SER A 47 5.47 -1.33 -1.94
N LEU A 48 4.26 -1.55 -1.44
CA LEU A 48 3.73 -1.04 -0.20
C LEU A 48 3.01 -2.18 0.50
N GLU A 49 3.44 -2.49 1.72
CA GLU A 49 2.86 -3.54 2.55
C GLU A 49 2.37 -2.94 3.87
N LEU A 50 1.20 -3.35 4.33
CA LEU A 50 0.73 -3.17 5.69
C LEU A 50 0.51 -4.55 6.29
N LYS A 51 1.13 -4.82 7.44
CA LYS A 51 0.89 -6.00 8.27
C LYS A 51 0.26 -5.58 9.59
N LYS A 52 -0.84 -6.23 9.96
CA LYS A 52 -1.54 -6.00 11.21
C LYS A 52 -0.91 -6.88 12.30
N PHE A 53 -0.48 -6.25 13.39
CA PHE A 53 -0.08 -6.95 14.61
C PHE A 53 -1.08 -6.65 15.72
N LYS A 54 -1.00 -7.41 16.82
CA LYS A 54 -1.95 -7.28 17.95
C LYS A 54 -1.99 -5.86 18.56
N GLN A 55 -0.92 -5.09 18.46
CA GLN A 55 -0.77 -3.79 19.14
C GLN A 55 -0.54 -2.62 18.18
N TYR A 56 -0.17 -2.89 16.93
CA TYR A 56 0.18 -1.87 15.94
C TYR A 56 0.06 -2.45 14.53
N ASP A 57 -0.03 -1.57 13.53
CA ASP A 57 0.19 -1.91 12.14
C ASP A 57 1.62 -1.54 11.76
N GLN A 58 2.31 -2.41 11.02
CA GLN A 58 3.58 -2.08 10.39
C GLN A 58 3.32 -1.79 8.91
N ILE A 59 3.74 -0.62 8.45
CA ILE A 59 3.63 -0.21 7.05
C ILE A 59 5.03 -0.07 6.48
N THR A 60 5.33 -0.88 5.48
CA THR A 60 6.62 -0.93 4.80
C THR A 60 6.46 -0.46 3.37
N PHE A 61 7.25 0.52 2.96
CA PHE A 61 7.36 0.97 1.57
C PHE A 61 8.73 0.58 1.02
N TRP A 62 8.74 -0.13 -0.10
CA TRP A 62 9.92 -0.49 -0.88
C TRP A 62 9.93 0.34 -2.17
N ASP A 63 11.02 1.05 -2.43
CA ASP A 63 11.12 1.93 -3.61
C ASP A 63 11.62 1.24 -4.88
N GLY A 64 12.06 -0.01 -4.74
CA GLY A 64 12.59 -0.86 -5.79
C GLY A 64 14.10 -0.76 -6.03
N TYR A 65 14.84 -0.12 -5.10
CA TYR A 65 16.29 0.08 -5.18
C TYR A 65 17.00 -0.25 -3.86
N SER A 66 16.57 -1.31 -3.17
CA SER A 66 17.09 -1.78 -1.87
C SER A 66 16.77 -0.89 -0.65
N GLN A 67 16.03 0.22 -0.79
CA GLN A 67 15.64 1.07 0.33
C GLN A 67 14.21 0.78 0.80
N SER A 68 14.04 0.56 2.10
CA SER A 68 12.73 0.52 2.75
C SER A 68 12.49 1.65 3.73
N GLU A 69 11.28 2.21 3.71
CA GLU A 69 10.73 2.98 4.81
C GLU A 69 9.75 2.13 5.61
N VAL A 70 10.01 1.92 6.90
CA VAL A 70 9.14 1.16 7.81
C VAL A 70 8.54 2.13 8.83
N ILE A 71 7.22 2.07 9.02
CA ILE A 71 6.50 2.90 9.98
C ILE A 71 5.51 2.06 10.75
N GLU A 72 5.56 2.16 12.07
CA GLU A 72 4.59 1.56 12.96
C GLU A 72 3.50 2.59 13.30
N THR A 73 2.24 2.17 13.22
CA THR A 73 1.08 3.00 13.54
C THR A 73 0.19 2.28 14.53
N THR A 74 -0.38 3.00 15.51
CA THR A 74 -1.16 2.38 16.58
C THR A 74 -2.67 2.58 16.41
N SER A 75 -3.07 3.25 15.32
CA SER A 75 -4.47 3.51 15.01
C SER A 75 -4.74 3.44 13.50
N GLU A 76 -5.94 3.00 13.13
CA GLU A 76 -6.37 2.96 11.72
C GLU A 76 -6.25 4.32 11.03
N ARG A 77 -6.44 5.43 11.77
CA ARG A 77 -6.34 6.79 11.23
C ARG A 77 -4.90 7.10 10.79
N GLU A 78 -3.92 6.74 11.60
CA GLU A 78 -2.51 6.89 11.25
C GLU A 78 -2.14 5.94 10.10
N SER A 79 -2.60 4.70 10.16
CA SER A 79 -2.37 3.70 9.11
C SER A 79 -2.89 4.21 7.76
N ALA A 80 -4.12 4.74 7.71
CA ALA A 80 -4.71 5.31 6.51
C ALA A 80 -3.92 6.54 5.97
N LYS A 81 -3.43 7.40 6.86
CA LYS A 81 -2.61 8.57 6.48
C LYS A 81 -1.28 8.13 5.88
N THR A 82 -0.62 7.15 6.49
CA THR A 82 0.66 6.60 6.02
C THR A 82 0.49 5.86 4.69
N LEU A 83 -0.51 5.00 4.56
CA LEU A 83 -0.86 4.32 3.30
C LEU A 83 -1.08 5.32 2.17
N LYS A 84 -1.91 6.36 2.39
CA LYS A 84 -2.15 7.40 1.39
C LYS A 84 -0.86 8.10 0.95
N ARG A 85 0.04 8.38 1.89
CA ARG A 85 1.33 9.00 1.58
C ARG A 85 2.21 8.08 0.73
N PHE A 86 2.28 6.79 1.05
CA PHE A 86 3.09 5.83 0.32
C PHE A 86 2.47 5.44 -1.04
N MET A 87 1.15 5.35 -1.16
CA MET A 87 0.47 5.25 -2.47
C MET A 87 0.84 6.41 -3.39
N LYS A 88 0.89 7.65 -2.88
CA LYS A 88 1.38 8.79 -3.68
C LYS A 88 2.85 8.66 -4.08
N LYS A 89 3.68 7.99 -3.28
CA LYS A 89 5.07 7.68 -3.68
C LYS A 89 5.10 6.64 -4.80
N LEU A 90 4.33 5.55 -4.69
CA LEU A 90 4.18 4.57 -5.78
C LEU A 90 3.68 5.21 -7.07
N LEU A 91 2.68 6.08 -6.99
CA LEU A 91 2.16 6.80 -8.15
C LEU A 91 3.24 7.66 -8.83
N LYS A 92 4.17 8.26 -8.07
CA LYS A 92 5.30 8.99 -8.66
C LYS A 92 6.27 8.06 -9.38
N ILE A 93 6.46 6.85 -8.89
CA ILE A 93 7.33 5.84 -9.54
C ILE A 93 6.69 5.37 -10.86
N LEU A 94 5.38 5.09 -10.86
CA LEU A 94 4.64 4.70 -12.07
C LEU A 94 4.60 5.76 -13.17
N ASN A 95 4.77 7.04 -12.82
CA ASN A 95 4.76 8.16 -13.76
C ASN A 95 6.16 8.66 -14.16
N ARG A 96 7.23 7.96 -13.73
CA ARG A 96 8.59 8.21 -14.19
C ARG A 96 8.84 7.47 -15.49
#